data_AF-A0A2D9KN13-F1
#
_entry.id   AF-A0A2D9KN13-F1
#
_cell.length_a   1.000
_cell.length_b   1.000
_cell.length_c   1.000
_cell.angle_alpha   90.00
_cell.angle_beta   90.00
_cell.angle_gamma   90.00
#
_symmetry.space_group_name_H-M   'P 1'
#
loop_
_entity.id
_entity.type
_entity.pdbx_description
1 polymer ?
#
loop_
_entity_poly.entity_id
_entity_poly.type
_entity_poly.pdbx_seq_one_letter_code
_entity_poly.pdbx_strand_id
1 'polypeptide(L)'
;KTSWYLDSPIDSSMQYETYIIDELVPEVDSRYRTQKSNLRRAITGLSMGGHGALFLSMRNPEVFSVVGSMSGGVDLRPFPENWDLPLRLGTIKERPQNWEQHSVVAIAEKTEQLPYHIIFDCGTEDFFIEVNRNLESVLKSRGASYEYSERKGAHNWPYWRESIVYHLEFFEEVFNLYND
;
A
#
# COMPACT_ATOMS: atom_id res chain seq x y z
N LYS A 1 4.56 17.26 -11.47
CA LYS A 1 4.84 15.82 -11.70
C LYS A 1 4.33 15.08 -10.47
N THR A 2 3.38 14.16 -10.61
CA THR A 2 2.97 13.28 -9.52
C THR A 2 4.02 12.17 -9.33
N SER A 3 4.33 11.89 -8.08
CA SER A 3 5.22 10.81 -7.66
C SER A 3 4.40 9.73 -6.96
N TRP A 4 4.20 8.60 -7.63
CA TRP A 4 3.76 7.38 -6.95
C TRP A 4 4.93 6.78 -6.17
N TYR A 5 4.65 6.03 -5.11
CA TYR A 5 5.66 5.45 -4.21
C TYR A 5 6.30 4.17 -4.81
N LEU A 6 6.70 4.25 -6.08
CA LEU A 6 7.25 3.15 -6.86
C LEU A 6 8.48 3.61 -7.63
N ASP A 7 9.32 2.67 -8.01
CA ASP A 7 10.40 2.90 -8.96
C ASP A 7 9.85 2.79 -10.38
N SER A 8 9.94 3.87 -11.14
CA SER A 8 9.41 3.90 -12.50
C SER A 8 10.29 3.04 -13.42
N PRO A 9 9.71 2.08 -14.16
CA PRO A 9 10.45 1.29 -15.15
C PRO A 9 10.82 2.06 -16.42
N ILE A 10 10.34 3.30 -16.58
CA ILE A 10 10.56 4.13 -17.79
C ILE A 10 11.10 5.53 -17.51
N ASP A 11 11.18 5.96 -16.25
CA ASP A 11 11.77 7.23 -15.83
C ASP A 11 12.70 7.00 -14.64
N SER A 12 14.01 6.88 -14.91
CA SER A 12 15.03 6.66 -13.89
C SER A 12 15.20 7.81 -12.90
N SER A 13 14.55 8.97 -13.12
CA SER A 13 14.51 10.05 -12.13
C SER A 13 13.46 9.84 -11.03
N MET A 14 12.64 8.80 -11.14
CA MET A 14 11.56 8.47 -10.21
C MET A 14 11.85 7.12 -9.55
N GLN A 15 12.62 7.14 -8.46
CA GLN A 15 13.02 5.94 -7.71
C GLN A 15 12.55 6.03 -6.25
N TYR A 16 11.23 6.08 -6.03
CA TYR A 16 10.64 6.29 -4.70
C TYR A 16 10.61 5.03 -3.83
N GLU A 17 10.53 3.83 -4.41
CA GLU A 17 10.66 2.58 -3.66
C GLU A 17 12.08 2.48 -3.12
N THR A 18 13.10 2.61 -3.99
CA THR A 18 14.51 2.64 -3.58
C THR A 18 14.76 3.72 -2.52
N TYR A 19 14.30 4.97 -2.74
CA TYR A 19 14.49 6.05 -1.77
C TYR A 19 13.90 5.72 -0.39
N ILE A 20 12.69 5.14 -0.34
CA ILE A 20 12.04 4.85 0.95
C ILE A 20 12.72 3.68 1.65
N ILE A 21 12.97 2.59 0.92
CA ILE A 21 13.44 1.32 1.46
C ILE A 21 14.93 1.36 1.80
N ASP A 22 15.76 1.86 0.88
CA ASP A 22 17.22 1.76 1.00
C ASP A 22 17.88 3.00 1.60
N GLU A 23 17.20 4.15 1.56
CA GLU A 23 17.76 5.42 2.07
C GLU A 23 17.03 5.92 3.31
N LEU A 24 15.72 6.19 3.21
CA LEU A 24 14.97 6.85 4.26
C LEU A 24 14.82 5.98 5.51
N VAL A 25 14.41 4.71 5.38
CA VAL A 25 14.24 3.82 6.53
C VAL A 25 15.57 3.62 7.27
N PRO A 26 16.69 3.28 6.62
CA PRO A 26 17.99 3.17 7.29
C PRO A 26 18.43 4.48 7.96
N GLU A 27 18.18 5.62 7.33
CA GLU A 27 18.54 6.93 7.90
C GLU A 27 17.74 7.21 9.17
N VAL A 28 16.43 6.98 9.17
CA VAL A 28 15.57 7.12 10.35
C VAL A 28 16.03 6.16 11.47
N ASP A 29 16.32 4.91 11.11
CA ASP A 29 16.82 3.88 12.03
C ASP A 29 18.20 4.16 12.62
N SER A 30 19.00 5.01 11.96
CA SER A 30 20.32 5.42 12.46
C SER A 30 20.23 6.62 13.40
N ARG A 31 19.25 7.51 13.21
CA ARG A 31 19.11 8.78 13.94
C ARG A 31 18.15 8.72 15.11
N TYR A 32 17.14 7.85 15.05
CA TYR A 32 16.09 7.76 16.05
C TYR A 32 16.09 6.39 16.71
N ARG A 33 15.51 6.31 17.91
CA ARG A 33 15.40 5.07 18.69
C ARG A 33 14.24 4.22 18.17
N THR A 34 14.34 3.76 16.93
CA THR A 34 13.38 2.83 16.34
C THR A 34 13.68 1.39 16.77
N GLN A 35 12.69 0.51 16.65
CA GLN A 35 12.92 -0.93 16.68
C GLN A 35 13.02 -1.42 15.24
N LYS A 36 14.16 -1.99 14.85
CA LYS A 36 14.46 -2.32 13.44
C LYS A 36 13.79 -3.61 12.94
N SER A 37 12.79 -4.12 13.66
CA SER A 37 12.04 -5.31 13.26
C SER A 37 10.87 -4.91 12.36
N ASN A 38 10.64 -5.67 11.28
CA ASN A 38 9.51 -5.48 10.38
C ASN A 38 8.15 -5.67 11.06
N LEU A 39 8.09 -6.47 12.13
CA LEU A 39 6.91 -6.66 13.00
C LEU A 39 6.71 -5.51 13.99
N ARG A 40 7.68 -4.58 14.08
CA ARG A 40 7.66 -3.39 14.93
C ARG A 40 7.70 -2.10 14.11
N ARG A 41 7.46 -2.22 12.81
CA ARG A 41 7.40 -1.13 11.86
C ARG A 41 6.14 -1.26 11.03
N ALA A 42 5.32 -0.21 11.09
CA ALA A 42 4.09 -0.11 10.32
C ALA A 42 4.18 1.00 9.27
N ILE A 43 3.48 0.82 8.15
CA ILE A 43 3.29 1.84 7.13
C ILE A 43 1.81 1.93 6.78
N THR A 44 1.27 3.15 6.67
CA THR A 44 -0.11 3.38 6.21
C THR A 44 -0.17 4.61 5.33
N GLY A 45 -1.18 4.69 4.48
CA GLY A 45 -1.44 5.87 3.68
C GLY A 45 -2.84 5.89 3.09
N LEU A 46 -3.24 7.06 2.58
CA LEU A 46 -4.53 7.26 1.93
C LEU A 46 -4.37 7.37 0.41
N SER A 47 -5.34 6.87 -0.37
CA SER A 47 -5.35 7.02 -1.84
C SER A 47 -4.09 6.47 -2.52
N MET A 48 -3.33 7.33 -3.20
CA MET A 48 -1.98 7.02 -3.71
C MET A 48 -1.04 6.51 -2.62
N GLY A 49 -1.14 7.02 -1.39
CA GLY A 49 -0.40 6.53 -0.23
C GLY A 49 -0.85 5.17 0.27
N GLY A 50 -2.13 4.83 0.10
CA GLY A 50 -2.64 3.49 0.43
C GLY A 50 -2.12 2.43 -0.54
N HIS A 51 -2.06 2.79 -1.84
CA HIS A 51 -1.31 2.01 -2.83
C HIS A 51 0.16 1.87 -2.40
N GLY A 52 0.84 2.98 -2.11
CA GLY A 52 2.26 2.97 -1.74
C GLY A 52 2.56 2.10 -0.53
N ALA A 53 1.76 2.21 0.54
CA ALA A 53 1.94 1.41 1.74
C ALA A 53 1.88 -0.10 1.46
N LEU A 54 0.82 -0.55 0.76
CA LEU A 54 0.66 -1.95 0.39
C LEU A 54 1.71 -2.43 -0.63
N PHE A 55 2.00 -1.61 -1.64
CA PHE A 55 2.99 -1.91 -2.68
C PHE A 55 4.38 -2.13 -2.07
N LEU A 56 4.83 -1.18 -1.24
CA LEU A 56 6.13 -1.27 -0.59
C LEU A 56 6.21 -2.45 0.38
N SER A 57 5.16 -2.68 1.18
CA SER A 57 5.14 -3.79 2.15
C SER A 57 5.13 -5.16 1.48
N MET A 58 4.36 -5.35 0.41
CA MET A 58 4.32 -6.64 -0.31
C MET A 58 5.61 -6.96 -1.06
N ARG A 59 6.38 -5.94 -1.45
CA ARG A 59 7.65 -6.09 -2.17
C ARG A 59 8.87 -6.15 -1.26
N ASN A 60 8.75 -5.58 -0.05
CA ASN A 60 9.82 -5.48 0.93
C ASN A 60 9.31 -5.93 2.32
N PRO A 61 8.83 -7.18 2.47
CA PRO A 61 8.22 -7.67 3.71
C PRO A 61 9.21 -7.69 4.88
N GLU A 62 10.52 -7.77 4.61
CA GLU A 62 11.61 -7.64 5.58
C GLU A 62 11.77 -6.22 6.17
N VAL A 63 11.15 -5.21 5.55
CA VAL A 63 11.13 -3.83 6.05
C VAL A 63 9.80 -3.50 6.71
N PHE A 64 8.69 -3.79 6.03
CA PHE A 64 7.32 -3.51 6.50
C PHE A 64 6.46 -4.77 6.48
N SER A 65 6.18 -5.32 7.66
CA SER A 65 5.28 -6.49 7.81
C SER A 65 3.92 -6.15 8.41
N VAL A 66 3.74 -4.90 8.84
CA VAL A 66 2.48 -4.36 9.36
C VAL A 66 2.08 -3.19 8.45
N VAL A 67 0.91 -3.27 7.81
CA VAL A 67 0.56 -2.32 6.75
C VAL A 67 -0.90 -1.90 6.78
N GLY A 68 -1.13 -0.63 6.44
CA GLY A 68 -2.42 0.03 6.36
C GLY A 68 -2.70 0.63 4.98
N SER A 69 -3.94 0.59 4.50
CA SER A 69 -4.37 1.37 3.32
C SER A 69 -5.78 1.96 3.48
N MET A 70 -5.91 3.28 3.34
CA MET A 70 -7.18 4.00 3.44
C MET A 70 -7.61 4.47 2.04
N SER A 71 -8.74 4.00 1.52
CA SER A 71 -9.19 4.28 0.14
C SER A 71 -8.08 4.07 -0.90
N GLY A 72 -7.29 2.99 -0.79
CA GLY A 72 -6.10 2.81 -1.60
C GLY A 72 -6.40 2.63 -3.09
N GLY A 73 -5.56 3.21 -3.96
CA GLY A 73 -5.55 2.92 -5.40
C GLY A 73 -4.94 1.55 -5.72
N VAL A 74 -5.55 0.48 -5.19
CA VAL A 74 -4.95 -0.87 -5.13
C VAL A 74 -4.94 -1.63 -6.46
N ASP A 75 -5.66 -1.13 -7.47
CA ASP A 75 -5.55 -1.58 -8.85
C ASP A 75 -5.48 -0.36 -9.77
N LEU A 76 -4.37 -0.25 -10.51
CA LEU A 76 -4.12 0.88 -11.39
C LEU A 76 -4.74 0.68 -12.78
N ARG A 77 -4.96 -0.59 -13.17
CA ARG A 77 -5.34 -0.99 -14.54
C ARG A 77 -6.70 -0.42 -14.99
N PRO A 78 -7.73 -0.26 -14.13
CA PRO A 78 -8.99 0.37 -14.52
C PRO A 78 -8.90 1.87 -14.78
N PHE A 79 -7.78 2.52 -14.44
CA PHE A 79 -7.60 3.98 -14.52
C PHE A 79 -6.36 4.37 -15.35
N PRO A 80 -6.22 3.86 -16.59
CA PRO A 80 -4.96 3.91 -17.33
C PRO A 80 -4.51 5.32 -17.73
N GLU A 81 -5.43 6.29 -17.76
CA GLU A 81 -5.15 7.67 -18.19
C GLU A 81 -5.02 8.66 -17.02
N ASN A 82 -5.09 8.18 -15.78
CA ASN A 82 -5.17 9.04 -14.61
C ASN A 82 -3.81 9.26 -13.92
N TRP A 83 -3.71 10.36 -13.16
CA TRP A 83 -2.62 10.66 -12.20
C TRP A 83 -1.20 10.66 -12.77
N ASP A 84 -1.06 10.96 -14.06
CA ASP A 84 0.19 10.87 -14.82
C ASP A 84 0.87 9.49 -14.74
N LEU A 85 0.15 8.42 -14.40
CA LEU A 85 0.70 7.06 -14.39
C LEU A 85 1.31 6.65 -15.73
N PRO A 86 0.78 7.04 -16.91
CA PRO A 86 1.46 6.80 -18.18
C PRO A 86 2.87 7.39 -18.28
N LEU A 87 3.16 8.49 -17.58
CA LEU A 87 4.52 9.06 -17.52
C LEU A 87 5.46 8.24 -16.63
N ARG A 88 4.94 7.31 -15.82
CA ARG A 88 5.69 6.46 -14.88
C ARG A 88 5.74 5.00 -15.32
N LEU A 89 4.71 4.50 -15.97
CA LEU A 89 4.58 3.08 -16.33
C LEU A 89 4.59 2.86 -17.85
N GLY A 90 4.50 3.93 -18.65
CA GLY A 90 4.17 3.86 -20.07
C GLY A 90 2.67 3.65 -20.26
N THR A 91 2.18 3.74 -21.50
CA THR A 91 0.75 3.50 -21.76
C THR A 91 0.41 2.03 -21.48
N ILE A 92 -0.80 1.75 -20.98
CA ILE A 92 -1.22 0.37 -20.66
C ILE A 92 -1.23 -0.54 -21.89
N LYS A 93 -1.45 0.04 -23.08
CA LYS A 93 -1.43 -0.67 -24.35
C LYS A 93 -0.03 -1.13 -24.74
N GLU A 94 0.98 -0.29 -24.53
CA GLU A 94 2.36 -0.59 -24.92
C GLU A 94 3.11 -1.38 -23.84
N ARG A 95 2.77 -1.16 -22.57
CA ARG A 95 3.47 -1.70 -21.40
C ARG A 95 2.52 -2.36 -20.38
N PRO A 96 1.65 -3.30 -20.78
CA PRO A 96 0.67 -3.88 -19.86
C PRO A 96 1.32 -4.57 -18.65
N GLN A 97 2.51 -5.15 -18.82
CA GLN A 97 3.26 -5.77 -17.72
C GLN A 97 3.67 -4.76 -16.64
N ASN A 98 3.96 -3.51 -16.99
CA ASN A 98 4.29 -2.48 -16.00
C ASN A 98 3.06 -2.20 -15.12
N TRP A 99 1.88 -2.08 -15.71
CA TRP A 99 0.64 -1.86 -14.95
C TRP A 99 0.28 -3.03 -14.05
N GLU A 100 0.50 -4.26 -14.54
CA GLU A 100 0.31 -5.49 -13.78
C GLU A 100 1.27 -5.57 -12.58
N GLN A 101 2.56 -5.32 -12.79
CA GLN A 101 3.60 -5.42 -11.76
C GLN A 101 3.52 -4.31 -10.70
N HIS A 102 2.78 -3.23 -10.98
CA HIS A 102 2.62 -2.08 -10.08
C HIS A 102 1.20 -1.96 -9.51
N SER A 103 0.32 -2.92 -9.78
CA SER A 103 -1.02 -2.97 -9.16
C SER A 103 -0.98 -3.90 -7.95
N VAL A 104 -1.32 -3.38 -6.76
CA VAL A 104 -1.27 -4.11 -5.49
C VAL A 104 -2.06 -5.41 -5.55
N VAL A 105 -3.25 -5.40 -6.17
CA VAL A 105 -4.07 -6.62 -6.28
C VAL A 105 -3.36 -7.71 -7.09
N ALA A 106 -2.68 -7.37 -8.19
CA ALA A 106 -1.95 -8.33 -9.01
C ALA A 106 -0.66 -8.83 -8.32
N ILE A 107 -0.03 -7.99 -7.49
CA ILE A 107 1.08 -8.41 -6.62
C ILE A 107 0.58 -9.39 -5.56
N ALA A 108 -0.54 -9.08 -4.90
CA ALA A 108 -1.14 -9.94 -3.88
C ALA A 108 -1.53 -11.32 -4.43
N GLU A 109 -1.98 -11.40 -5.69
CA GLU A 109 -2.27 -12.65 -6.38
C GLU A 109 -1.04 -13.54 -6.59
N LYS A 110 0.15 -12.94 -6.79
CA LYS A 110 1.34 -13.64 -7.31
C LYS A 110 2.48 -13.80 -6.31
N THR A 111 2.57 -12.93 -5.30
CA THR A 111 3.65 -13.00 -4.32
C THR A 111 3.62 -14.34 -3.56
N GLU A 112 4.79 -14.87 -3.23
CA GLU A 112 4.93 -16.08 -2.42
C GLU A 112 4.53 -15.81 -0.97
N GLN A 113 4.90 -14.63 -0.47
CA GLN A 113 4.67 -14.20 0.90
C GLN A 113 3.92 -12.87 0.91
N LEU A 114 2.80 -12.84 1.64
CA LEU A 114 2.07 -11.62 1.94
C LEU A 114 2.58 -11.01 3.26
N PRO A 115 2.41 -9.70 3.48
CA PRO A 115 2.64 -9.08 4.79
C PRO A 115 1.87 -9.81 5.88
N TYR A 116 2.43 -9.83 7.09
CA TYR A 116 1.87 -10.60 8.20
C TYR A 116 0.56 -9.99 8.72
N HIS A 117 0.47 -8.66 8.72
CA HIS A 117 -0.65 -7.91 9.28
C HIS A 117 -1.08 -6.80 8.34
N ILE A 118 -2.29 -6.91 7.79
CA ILE A 118 -2.83 -5.96 6.81
C ILE A 118 -4.14 -5.39 7.36
N ILE A 119 -4.25 -4.06 7.45
CA ILE A 119 -5.53 -3.36 7.63
C ILE A 119 -5.82 -2.49 6.41
N PHE A 120 -7.04 -2.50 5.91
CA PHE A 120 -7.44 -1.56 4.88
C PHE A 120 -8.93 -1.25 4.95
N ASP A 121 -9.28 -0.04 4.51
CA ASP A 121 -10.66 0.37 4.45
C ASP A 121 -10.94 1.26 3.25
N CYS A 122 -12.21 1.36 2.87
CA CYS A 122 -12.65 2.22 1.79
C CYS A 122 -14.06 2.73 2.03
N GLY A 123 -14.31 3.98 1.63
CA GLY A 123 -15.63 4.58 1.71
C GLY A 123 -16.60 3.93 0.73
N THR A 124 -17.84 3.67 1.15
CA THR A 124 -18.86 3.06 0.26
C THR A 124 -19.26 3.94 -0.92
N GLU A 125 -18.94 5.23 -0.88
CA GLU A 125 -19.18 6.23 -1.94
C GLU A 125 -17.87 6.60 -2.67
N ASP A 126 -16.76 5.92 -2.36
CA ASP A 126 -15.44 6.13 -2.95
C ASP A 126 -15.34 5.46 -4.33
N PHE A 127 -14.70 6.13 -5.30
CA PHE A 127 -14.51 5.57 -6.64
C PHE A 127 -13.52 4.39 -6.67
N PHE A 128 -12.75 4.17 -5.59
CA PHE A 128 -11.90 2.99 -5.43
C PHE A 128 -12.57 1.82 -4.70
N ILE A 129 -13.87 1.89 -4.37
CA ILE A 129 -14.54 0.84 -3.58
C ILE A 129 -14.43 -0.55 -4.23
N GLU A 130 -14.70 -0.65 -5.54
CA GLU A 130 -14.69 -1.94 -6.25
C GLU A 130 -13.29 -2.56 -6.34
N VAL A 131 -12.23 -1.74 -6.50
CA VAL A 131 -10.86 -2.26 -6.53
C VAL A 131 -10.40 -2.73 -5.14
N ASN A 132 -10.88 -2.10 -4.06
CA ASN A 132 -10.60 -2.55 -2.70
C ASN A 132 -11.35 -3.85 -2.35
N ARG A 133 -12.61 -4.00 -2.79
CA ARG A 133 -13.36 -5.27 -2.68
C ARG A 133 -12.69 -6.41 -3.46
N ASN A 134 -12.10 -6.10 -4.62
CA ASN A 134 -11.33 -7.09 -5.38
C ASN A 134 -10.08 -7.52 -4.61
N LEU A 135 -9.34 -6.57 -4.01
CA LEU A 135 -8.19 -6.90 -3.16
C LEU A 135 -8.61 -7.79 -1.98
N GLU A 136 -9.72 -7.49 -1.31
CA GLU A 136 -10.26 -8.34 -0.25
C GLU A 136 -10.51 -9.77 -0.74
N SER A 137 -11.16 -9.91 -1.90
CA SER A 137 -11.45 -11.22 -2.50
C SER A 137 -10.16 -12.01 -2.79
N VAL A 138 -9.12 -11.33 -3.29
CA VAL A 138 -7.80 -11.93 -3.51
C VAL A 138 -7.16 -12.36 -2.20
N LEU A 139 -7.06 -11.48 -1.20
CA LEU A 139 -6.44 -11.80 0.09
C LEU A 139 -7.16 -12.96 0.80
N LYS A 140 -8.50 -12.98 0.72
CA LYS A 140 -9.33 -14.07 1.22
C LYS A 140 -9.02 -15.39 0.53
N SER A 141 -8.93 -15.40 -0.81
CA SER A 141 -8.62 -16.61 -1.59
C SER A 141 -7.22 -17.16 -1.29
N ARG A 142 -6.30 -16.27 -0.91
CA ARG A 142 -4.92 -16.59 -0.52
C ARG A 142 -4.78 -17.03 0.94
N GLY A 143 -5.85 -16.97 1.74
CA GLY A 143 -5.82 -17.29 3.17
C GLY A 143 -4.97 -16.32 4.00
N ALA A 144 -4.86 -15.07 3.55
CA ALA A 144 -4.08 -14.04 4.23
C ALA A 144 -4.73 -13.61 5.56
N SER A 145 -3.92 -13.17 6.52
CA SER A 145 -4.42 -12.47 7.70
C SER A 145 -4.60 -10.98 7.35
N TYR A 146 -5.83 -10.49 7.44
CA TYR A 146 -6.15 -9.09 7.15
C TYR A 146 -7.42 -8.64 7.87
N GLU A 147 -7.55 -7.33 8.04
CA GLU A 147 -8.76 -6.63 8.43
C GLU A 147 -9.23 -5.72 7.29
N TYR A 148 -10.46 -5.92 6.84
CA TYR A 148 -11.10 -5.07 5.84
C TYR A 148 -12.39 -4.47 6.40
N SER A 149 -12.60 -3.18 6.17
CA SER A 149 -13.86 -2.53 6.51
C SER A 149 -14.33 -1.54 5.45
N GLU A 150 -15.65 -1.39 5.37
CA GLU A 150 -16.31 -0.37 4.58
C GLU A 150 -17.14 0.51 5.50
N ARG A 151 -17.08 1.83 5.31
CA ARG A 151 -17.89 2.78 6.08
C ARG A 151 -18.47 3.82 5.14
N LYS A 152 -19.56 4.48 5.55
CA LYS A 152 -20.13 5.57 4.78
C LYS A 152 -19.09 6.68 4.61
N GLY A 153 -18.88 7.11 3.36
CA GLY A 153 -17.98 8.20 3.02
C GLY A 153 -17.45 8.05 1.60
N ALA A 154 -16.90 9.15 1.09
CA ALA A 154 -16.31 9.24 -0.24
C ALA A 154 -14.79 9.44 -0.13
N HIS A 155 -14.13 9.65 -1.26
CA HIS A 155 -12.69 9.86 -1.36
C HIS A 155 -12.25 11.22 -0.80
N ASN A 156 -12.29 11.38 0.53
CA ASN A 156 -12.16 12.68 1.18
C ASN A 156 -11.54 12.65 2.58
N TRP A 157 -11.08 13.82 3.03
CA TRP A 157 -10.44 14.01 4.34
C TRP A 157 -11.31 13.65 5.56
N PRO A 158 -12.61 13.96 5.61
CA PRO A 158 -13.47 13.49 6.69
C PRO A 158 -13.36 11.97 6.91
N TYR A 159 -13.46 11.18 5.84
CA TYR A 159 -13.34 9.73 5.91
C TYR A 159 -11.96 9.30 6.43
N TRP A 160 -10.88 9.84 5.86
CA TRP A 160 -9.51 9.46 6.25
C TRP A 160 -9.15 9.85 7.69
N ARG A 161 -9.73 10.94 8.21
CA ARG A 161 -9.52 11.36 9.61
C ARG A 161 -10.10 10.36 10.60
N GLU A 162 -11.21 9.72 10.26
CA GLU A 162 -11.79 8.65 11.09
C GLU A 162 -11.02 7.34 10.90
N SER A 163 -10.71 6.99 9.65
CA SER A 163 -9.99 5.78 9.27
C SER A 163 -8.63 5.63 9.98
N ILE A 164 -7.82 6.69 10.03
CA ILE A 164 -6.48 6.62 10.61
C ILE A 164 -6.47 6.20 12.08
N VAL A 165 -7.54 6.46 12.83
CA VAL A 165 -7.66 6.04 14.23
C VAL A 165 -7.65 4.52 14.34
N TYR A 166 -8.43 3.84 13.50
CA TYR A 166 -8.48 2.36 13.46
C TYR A 166 -7.15 1.75 13.04
N HIS A 167 -6.44 2.38 12.09
CA HIS A 167 -5.13 1.90 11.67
C HIS A 167 -4.09 2.02 12.78
N LEU A 168 -4.12 3.10 13.56
CA LEU A 168 -3.21 3.27 14.70
C LEU A 168 -3.51 2.28 15.82
N GLU A 169 -4.79 2.02 16.11
CA GLU A 169 -5.23 0.99 17.07
C GLU A 169 -4.75 -0.40 16.64
N PHE A 170 -5.00 -0.78 15.38
CA PHE A 170 -4.51 -2.03 14.81
C PHE A 170 -2.98 -2.17 14.92
N PHE A 171 -2.22 -1.11 14.63
CA PHE A 171 -0.76 -1.15 14.76
C PHE A 171 -0.30 -1.32 16.21
N GLU A 172 -0.96 -0.66 17.16
CA GLU A 172 -0.66 -0.84 18.59
C GLU A 172 -0.92 -2.28 19.03
N GLU A 173 -2.06 -2.85 18.66
CA GLU A 173 -2.41 -4.24 18.96
C GLU A 173 -1.38 -5.22 18.39
N VAL A 174 -1.06 -5.09 17.10
CA VAL A 174 -0.06 -5.94 16.44
C VAL A 174 1.30 -5.81 17.12
N PHE A 175 1.76 -4.59 17.41
CA PHE A 175 3.04 -4.40 18.10
C PHE A 175 3.03 -5.08 19.47
N ASN A 176 1.92 -5.02 20.22
CA ASN A 176 1.83 -5.66 21.52
C ASN A 176 1.94 -7.19 21.47
N LEU A 177 1.62 -7.84 20.34
CA LEU A 177 1.83 -9.28 20.15
C LEU A 177 3.32 -9.67 20.08
N TYR A 178 4.19 -8.71 19.79
CA TYR A 178 5.64 -8.90 19.62
C TYR A 178 6.45 -8.04 20.62
N ASN A 179 5.88 -7.73 21.79
CA ASN A 179 6.64 -7.24 22.92
C ASN A 179 7.31 -8.44 23.60
N ASP A 180 8.65 -8.50 23.54
CA ASP A 180 9.46 -9.30 24.47
C ASP A 180 9.49 -8.65 25.87
#